data_AF-A0A6J1BT20-F1
#
_entry.id   AF-A0A6J1BT20-F1
#
_cell.length_a   1.000
_cell.length_b   1.000
_cell.length_c   1.000
_cell.angle_alpha   90.00
_cell.angle_beta   90.00
_cell.angle_gamma   90.00
#
_symmetry.space_group_name_H-M   'P 1'
#
loop_
_entity.id
_entity.type
_entity.pdbx_description
1 polymer ?
#
loop_
_entity_poly.entity_id
_entity_poly.type
_entity_poly.pdbx_seq_one_letter_code
_entity_poly.pdbx_strand_id
1 'polypeptide(L)'
;MASGSHCSLLLSLIFSVLCSTVYSTPCNSYGQDHEYCNNSLITKIGRDNKIEDTAEAAAAHQANSTSGLHSPDTKVTSSTPKIWKSQTSLPYTTLLRHVHGVLNIIGWGTLMPSGIMIARYLREFPISCERWYSAHAVCQTAGYIMGIVGWGFGISAANSSERSSRLPFLALGITIIVLATIQLLAICVQPKKESGWRRRWEMYHHVMGYVIMGLIIGDIFEGINTQRHPEKWRWTYVGIVSFLALVAAALEIHKRIKLKLFKQAMKLNANMHSPTT
;
A
#
# COMPACT_ATOMS: atom_id res chain seq x y z
N MET A 1 -20.27 12.53 18.75
CA MET A 1 -19.40 11.61 19.52
C MET A 1 -19.55 10.24 18.90
N ALA A 2 -18.47 9.50 18.66
CA ALA A 2 -18.61 8.08 18.33
C ALA A 2 -19.27 7.38 19.54
N SER A 3 -20.36 6.64 19.33
CA SER A 3 -20.90 5.80 20.41
C SER A 3 -19.89 4.69 20.75
N GLY A 4 -19.96 4.13 21.97
CA GLY A 4 -19.10 3.01 22.36
C GLY A 4 -19.13 1.84 21.37
N SER A 5 -20.26 1.64 20.69
CA SER A 5 -20.44 0.62 19.65
C SER A 5 -19.57 0.87 18.41
N HIS A 6 -19.43 2.12 17.97
CA HIS A 6 -18.57 2.46 16.82
C HIS A 6 -17.09 2.22 17.11
N CYS A 7 -16.66 2.46 18.35
CA CYS A 7 -15.29 2.21 18.78
C CYS A 7 -14.96 0.73 18.92
N SER A 8 -15.90 -0.06 19.42
CA SER A 8 -15.75 -1.52 19.47
C SER A 8 -15.63 -2.12 18.07
N LEU A 9 -16.45 -1.67 17.12
CA LEU A 9 -16.38 -2.10 15.72
C LEU A 9 -15.05 -1.70 15.06
N LEU A 10 -14.60 -0.46 15.29
CA LEU A 10 -13.33 0.03 14.77
C LEU A 10 -12.14 -0.77 15.32
N LEU A 11 -12.12 -1.03 16.63
CA LEU A 11 -11.10 -1.87 17.28
C LEU A 11 -11.08 -3.28 16.72
N SER A 12 -12.26 -3.90 16.57
CA SER A 12 -12.39 -5.24 15.98
C SER A 12 -11.85 -5.28 14.56
N LEU A 13 -12.24 -4.31 13.72
CA LEU A 13 -11.78 -4.21 12.33
C LEU A 13 -10.25 -4.03 12.26
N ILE A 14 -9.69 -3.11 13.05
CA ILE A 14 -8.24 -2.87 13.11
C ILE A 14 -7.52 -4.15 13.54
N PHE A 15 -7.98 -4.79 14.61
CA PHE A 15 -7.39 -6.01 15.13
C PHE A 15 -7.43 -7.14 14.11
N SER A 16 -8.58 -7.34 13.44
CA SER A 16 -8.71 -8.34 12.38
C SER A 16 -7.74 -8.08 11.23
N VAL A 17 -7.65 -6.84 10.73
CA VAL A 17 -6.76 -6.50 9.61
C VAL A 17 -5.27 -6.64 10.00
N LEU A 18 -4.88 -6.17 11.19
CA LEU A 18 -3.51 -6.33 11.69
C LEU A 18 -3.17 -7.80 11.92
N CYS A 19 -4.07 -8.55 12.55
CA CYS A 19 -3.91 -9.98 12.77
C CYS A 19 -3.76 -10.72 11.44
N SER A 20 -4.68 -10.51 10.48
CA SER A 20 -4.58 -11.15 9.17
C SER A 20 -3.29 -10.79 8.43
N THR A 21 -2.83 -9.54 8.48
CA THR A 21 -1.59 -9.15 7.79
C THR A 21 -0.33 -9.66 8.48
N VAL A 22 -0.30 -9.72 9.80
CA VAL A 22 0.84 -10.27 10.56
C VAL A 22 0.87 -11.80 10.46
N TYR A 23 -0.25 -12.50 10.68
CA TYR A 23 -0.31 -13.97 10.64
C TYR A 23 -0.25 -14.55 9.22
N SER A 24 -0.65 -13.81 8.18
CA SER A 24 -0.49 -14.26 6.80
C SER A 24 0.95 -14.08 6.30
N THR A 25 1.84 -13.46 7.08
CA THR A 25 3.27 -13.57 6.78
C THR A 25 3.71 -14.97 7.18
N PRO A 26 4.20 -15.80 6.23
CA PRO A 26 4.63 -17.13 6.58
C PRO A 26 5.76 -17.01 7.60
N CYS A 27 5.50 -17.45 8.83
CA CYS A 27 6.55 -17.78 9.77
C CYS A 27 7.47 -18.75 9.04
N ASN A 28 8.68 -18.29 8.71
CA ASN A 28 9.74 -19.16 8.24
C ASN A 28 10.21 -20.00 9.43
N SER A 29 9.38 -20.96 9.80
CA SER A 29 9.67 -22.00 10.77
C SER A 29 9.37 -23.33 10.10
N TYR A 30 9.96 -23.57 8.93
CA TYR A 30 10.26 -24.90 8.38
C TYR A 30 11.08 -24.73 7.10
N GLY A 31 12.34 -24.33 7.27
CA GLY A 31 13.34 -24.30 6.21
C GLY A 31 13.92 -25.68 5.86
N GLN A 32 13.24 -26.78 6.18
CA GLN A 32 13.73 -28.14 5.90
C GLN A 32 12.83 -28.96 4.96
N ASP A 33 11.52 -28.69 4.88
CA ASP A 33 10.61 -29.61 4.18
C ASP A 33 10.46 -29.30 2.68
N HIS A 34 10.53 -28.02 2.29
CA HIS A 34 10.38 -27.63 0.89
C HIS A 34 11.62 -27.97 0.04
N GLU A 35 12.81 -27.96 0.62
CA GLU A 35 14.04 -28.34 -0.07
C GLU A 35 14.15 -29.86 -0.26
N TYR A 36 13.69 -30.64 0.73
CA TYR A 36 13.67 -32.11 0.65
C TYR A 36 12.66 -32.64 -0.36
N CYS A 37 11.46 -32.04 -0.42
CA CYS A 37 10.41 -32.46 -1.36
C CYS A 37 10.79 -32.11 -2.81
N ASN A 38 11.43 -30.96 -3.03
CA ASN A 38 11.87 -30.56 -4.37
C ASN A 38 13.07 -31.39 -4.86
N ASN A 39 14.01 -31.74 -3.98
CA ASN A 39 15.13 -32.61 -4.33
C ASN A 39 14.67 -34.05 -4.64
N SER A 40 13.68 -34.57 -3.91
CA SER A 40 13.08 -35.88 -4.17
C SER A 40 12.31 -35.93 -5.50
N LEU A 41 11.56 -34.87 -5.83
CA LEU A 41 10.85 -34.75 -7.11
C LEU A 41 11.81 -34.57 -8.29
N ILE A 42 12.86 -33.74 -8.15
CA ILE A 42 13.87 -33.54 -9.21
C ILE A 42 14.68 -34.81 -9.46
N THR A 43 15.02 -35.59 -8.42
CA THR A 43 15.68 -36.90 -8.62
C THR A 43 14.76 -37.94 -9.23
N LYS A 44 13.45 -37.87 -8.99
CA LYS A 44 12.46 -38.77 -9.62
C LYS A 44 12.26 -38.42 -11.10
N ILE A 45 12.08 -37.14 -11.42
CA ILE A 45 11.96 -36.63 -12.80
C ILE A 45 13.24 -36.91 -13.60
N GLY A 46 14.42 -36.73 -13.00
CA GLY A 46 15.69 -37.06 -13.63
C GLY A 46 15.89 -38.56 -13.89
N ARG A 47 15.26 -39.43 -13.08
CA ARG A 47 15.28 -40.89 -13.29
C ARG A 47 14.32 -41.31 -14.39
N ASP A 48 13.15 -40.68 -14.47
CA ASP A 48 12.14 -40.99 -15.47
C ASP A 48 12.57 -40.53 -16.88
N ASN A 49 13.17 -39.34 -16.99
CA ASN A 49 13.73 -38.85 -18.26
C ASN A 49 14.91 -39.72 -18.74
N LYS A 50 15.74 -40.22 -17.82
CA LYS A 50 16.87 -41.13 -18.16
C LYS A 50 16.37 -42.48 -18.69
N ILE A 51 15.22 -42.95 -18.23
CA ILE A 51 14.58 -44.18 -18.72
C ILE A 51 14.01 -43.95 -20.13
N GLU A 52 13.40 -42.78 -20.36
CA GLU A 52 12.83 -42.39 -21.67
C GLU A 52 13.93 -42.21 -22.73
N ASP A 53 15.05 -41.55 -22.40
CA ASP A 53 16.21 -41.40 -23.29
C ASP A 53 16.85 -42.76 -23.63
N THR A 54 16.91 -43.70 -22.68
CA THR A 54 17.41 -45.06 -22.96
C THR A 54 16.45 -45.91 -23.79
N ALA A 55 15.14 -45.68 -23.67
CA ALA A 55 14.14 -46.35 -24.48
C ALA A 55 14.14 -45.83 -25.93
N GLU A 56 14.34 -44.52 -26.11
CA GLU A 56 14.42 -43.88 -27.42
C GLU A 56 15.74 -44.22 -28.15
N ALA A 57 16.86 -44.31 -27.41
CA ALA A 57 18.13 -44.80 -27.95
C ALA A 57 18.08 -46.29 -28.35
N ALA A 58 17.31 -47.13 -27.64
CA ALA A 58 17.09 -48.53 -28.01
C ALA A 58 16.18 -48.67 -29.24
N ALA A 59 15.19 -47.79 -29.41
CA ALA A 59 14.31 -47.77 -30.58
C ALA A 59 15.02 -47.28 -31.86
N ALA A 60 15.93 -46.30 -31.73
CA ALA A 60 16.70 -45.77 -32.86
C ALA A 60 17.69 -46.79 -33.46
N HIS A 61 18.18 -47.74 -32.66
CA HIS A 61 19.06 -48.81 -33.15
C HIS A 61 18.33 -49.91 -33.94
N GLN A 62 16.99 -49.95 -33.91
CA GLN A 62 16.20 -50.99 -34.60
C GLN A 62 15.66 -50.52 -35.98
N ALA A 63 15.81 -49.24 -36.33
CA ALA A 63 15.23 -48.65 -37.53
C ALA A 63 16.17 -48.60 -38.76
N ASN A 64 17.42 -49.08 -38.68
CA ASN A 64 18.38 -48.99 -39.80
C ASN A 64 18.47 -50.25 -40.69
N SER A 65 17.39 -51.03 -40.80
CA SER A 65 17.32 -52.18 -41.70
C SER A 65 16.00 -52.24 -42.45
N THR A 66 15.75 -51.29 -43.36
CA THR A 66 14.89 -51.53 -44.55
C THR A 66 15.04 -50.40 -45.57
N SER A 67 15.74 -50.70 -46.66
CA SER A 67 15.84 -49.86 -47.87
C SER A 67 14.67 -50.16 -48.82
N GLY A 68 13.97 -49.15 -49.33
CA GLY A 68 13.11 -49.30 -50.52
C GLY A 68 12.05 -48.22 -50.81
N LEU A 69 12.43 -47.25 -51.66
CA LEU A 69 11.66 -46.67 -52.78
C LEU A 69 10.51 -45.61 -52.58
N HIS A 70 10.65 -44.52 -53.37
CA HIS A 70 9.69 -43.50 -53.87
C HIS A 70 9.31 -42.25 -53.03
N SER A 71 9.35 -41.09 -53.71
CA SER A 71 9.12 -39.67 -53.31
C SER A 71 7.69 -39.20 -53.68
N PRO A 72 7.23 -37.94 -53.46
CA PRO A 72 7.63 -36.85 -52.54
C PRO A 72 6.42 -36.27 -51.72
N ASP A 73 6.68 -35.23 -50.94
CA ASP A 73 5.74 -34.26 -50.34
C ASP A 73 4.88 -34.66 -49.14
N THR A 74 5.41 -34.37 -47.93
CA THR A 74 4.60 -33.73 -46.89
C THR A 74 5.50 -33.02 -45.88
N LYS A 75 5.38 -31.70 -45.83
CA LYS A 75 6.02 -30.82 -44.84
C LYS A 75 5.41 -31.07 -43.46
N VAL A 76 5.91 -32.07 -42.73
CA VAL A 76 5.60 -32.21 -41.30
C VAL A 76 6.52 -31.26 -40.56
N THR A 77 5.97 -30.11 -40.17
CA THR A 77 6.62 -29.19 -39.25
C THR A 77 6.65 -29.88 -37.89
N SER A 78 7.80 -30.47 -37.53
CA SER A 78 8.03 -31.07 -36.23
C SER A 78 7.96 -29.99 -35.15
N SER A 79 6.78 -29.81 -34.56
CA SER A 79 6.61 -29.00 -33.36
C SER A 79 7.27 -29.72 -32.19
N THR A 80 8.52 -29.37 -31.89
CA THR A 80 9.19 -29.73 -30.64
C THR A 80 8.25 -29.40 -29.47
N PRO A 81 7.94 -30.34 -28.55
CA PRO A 81 7.17 -30.03 -27.36
C PRO A 81 7.98 -29.02 -26.55
N LYS A 82 7.38 -27.87 -26.25
CA LYS A 82 7.97 -26.88 -25.35
C LYS A 82 8.12 -27.55 -23.98
N ILE A 83 9.34 -27.98 -23.67
CA ILE A 83 9.76 -28.37 -22.32
C ILE A 83 9.39 -27.21 -21.38
N TRP A 84 8.39 -27.43 -20.54
CA TRP A 84 7.99 -26.47 -19.51
C TRP A 84 9.11 -26.39 -18.49
N LYS A 85 9.99 -25.40 -18.65
CA LYS A 85 10.96 -25.02 -17.63
C LYS A 85 10.18 -24.71 -16.35
N SER A 86 10.46 -25.43 -15.27
CA SER A 86 9.89 -25.16 -13.95
C SER A 86 10.18 -23.71 -13.57
N GLN A 87 9.11 -22.98 -13.26
CA GLN A 87 9.15 -21.54 -13.08
C GLN A 87 9.62 -21.21 -11.66
N THR A 88 10.93 -21.03 -11.49
CA THR A 88 11.57 -20.52 -10.28
C THR A 88 11.01 -19.13 -9.93
N SER A 89 10.13 -19.03 -8.93
CA SER A 89 9.79 -17.89 -8.03
C SER A 89 9.76 -16.40 -8.50
N LEU A 90 9.84 -16.10 -9.81
CA LEU A 90 10.03 -14.73 -10.33
C LEU A 90 8.80 -13.96 -10.88
N PRO A 91 7.60 -14.53 -11.12
CA PRO A 91 6.40 -13.74 -11.46
C PRO A 91 5.62 -13.23 -10.24
N TYR A 92 5.51 -14.06 -9.20
CA TYR A 92 4.64 -13.82 -8.06
C TYR A 92 5.17 -12.71 -7.14
N THR A 93 6.47 -12.71 -6.84
CA THR A 93 7.12 -11.67 -6.02
C THR A 93 7.03 -10.28 -6.65
N THR A 94 7.20 -10.20 -7.98
CA THR A 94 7.04 -8.98 -8.77
C THR A 94 5.61 -8.45 -8.70
N LEU A 95 4.61 -9.33 -8.81
CA LEU A 95 3.20 -8.98 -8.63
C LEU A 95 2.94 -8.40 -7.22
N LEU A 96 3.44 -9.05 -6.17
CA LEU A 96 3.27 -8.57 -4.80
C LEU A 96 3.90 -7.19 -4.58
N ARG A 97 5.11 -6.93 -5.13
CA ARG A 97 5.75 -5.60 -5.08
C ARG A 97 4.93 -4.54 -5.79
N HIS A 98 4.35 -4.87 -6.94
CA HIS A 98 3.46 -3.96 -7.65
C HIS A 98 2.19 -3.67 -6.87
N VAL A 99 1.51 -4.68 -6.35
CA VAL A 99 0.29 -4.51 -5.53
C VAL A 99 0.60 -3.71 -4.26
N HIS A 100 1.69 -4.02 -3.56
CA HIS A 100 2.20 -3.24 -2.42
C HIS A 100 2.36 -1.76 -2.76
N GLY A 101 3.08 -1.45 -3.85
CA GLY A 101 3.32 -0.08 -4.28
C GLY A 101 2.03 0.67 -4.63
N VAL A 102 1.13 0.04 -5.40
CA VAL A 102 -0.16 0.65 -5.78
C VAL A 102 -1.01 0.94 -4.55
N LEU A 103 -1.17 -0.03 -3.65
CA LEU A 103 -1.98 0.12 -2.44
C LEU A 103 -1.46 1.22 -1.53
N ASN A 104 -0.14 1.34 -1.37
CA ASN A 104 0.46 2.38 -0.53
C ASN A 104 0.36 3.77 -1.16
N ILE A 105 0.52 3.91 -2.48
CA ILE A 105 0.33 5.20 -3.17
C ILE A 105 -1.13 5.66 -3.07
N ILE A 106 -2.10 4.76 -3.28
CA ILE A 106 -3.52 5.12 -3.19
C ILE A 106 -3.93 5.37 -1.73
N GLY A 107 -3.62 4.44 -0.83
CA GLY A 107 -4.03 4.49 0.57
C GLY A 107 -3.32 5.57 1.36
N TRP A 108 -2.05 5.32 1.69
CA TRP A 108 -1.23 6.24 2.48
C TRP A 108 -0.84 7.50 1.69
N GLY A 109 -0.51 7.35 0.41
CA GLY A 109 -0.01 8.45 -0.43
C GLY A 109 -1.07 9.42 -0.93
N THR A 110 -2.36 9.05 -0.96
CA THR A 110 -3.42 9.87 -1.56
C THR A 110 -4.65 10.03 -0.67
N LEU A 111 -5.25 8.95 -0.17
CA LEU A 111 -6.47 9.02 0.65
C LEU A 111 -6.22 9.72 2.00
N MET A 112 -5.11 9.41 2.68
CA MET A 112 -4.77 10.06 3.95
C MET A 112 -4.54 11.58 3.81
N PRO A 113 -3.71 12.09 2.87
CA PRO A 113 -3.60 13.52 2.60
C PRO A 113 -4.94 14.17 2.26
N SER A 114 -5.76 13.51 1.44
CA SER A 114 -7.08 14.01 1.06
C SER A 114 -7.98 14.18 2.29
N GLY A 115 -7.96 13.21 3.21
CA GLY A 115 -8.66 13.30 4.49
C GLY A 115 -8.18 14.49 5.35
N ILE A 116 -6.87 14.76 5.39
CA ILE A 116 -6.32 15.93 6.09
C ILE A 116 -6.83 17.23 5.48
N MET A 117 -6.82 17.33 4.14
CA MET A 117 -7.33 18.51 3.42
C MET A 117 -8.83 18.74 3.67
N ILE A 118 -9.64 17.68 3.67
CA ILE A 118 -11.07 17.74 3.99
C ILE A 118 -11.26 18.33 5.39
N ALA A 119 -10.59 17.81 6.41
CA ALA A 119 -10.72 18.33 7.77
C ALA A 119 -10.24 19.79 7.91
N ARG A 120 -9.24 20.20 7.12
CA ARG A 120 -8.67 21.56 7.19
C ARG A 120 -9.54 22.62 6.50
N TYR A 121 -10.16 22.29 5.37
CA TYR A 121 -10.83 23.27 4.51
C TYR A 121 -12.36 23.17 4.52
N LEU A 122 -12.94 22.01 4.86
CA LEU A 122 -14.39 21.77 4.85
C LEU A 122 -15.05 21.85 6.24
N ARG A 123 -14.26 21.93 7.32
CA ARG A 123 -14.75 21.87 8.71
C ARG A 123 -15.50 23.12 9.16
N GLU A 124 -14.93 24.29 8.94
CA GLU A 124 -15.44 25.56 9.49
C GLU A 124 -15.31 26.68 8.45
N PHE A 125 -14.09 26.93 7.94
CA PHE A 125 -13.81 28.04 7.03
C PHE A 125 -12.67 27.65 6.08
N PRO A 126 -12.79 27.81 4.75
CA PRO A 126 -13.72 28.71 4.02
C PRO A 126 -15.03 28.08 3.53
N ILE A 127 -15.13 26.75 3.46
CA ILE A 127 -16.33 26.03 3.01
C ILE A 127 -16.82 25.23 4.22
N SER A 128 -18.02 25.50 4.70
CA SER A 128 -18.61 24.72 5.80
C SER A 128 -19.45 23.60 5.20
N CYS A 129 -18.98 22.36 5.27
CA CYS A 129 -19.74 21.20 4.83
C CYS A 129 -20.08 20.34 6.05
N GLU A 130 -21.35 20.13 6.35
CA GLU A 130 -21.80 19.35 7.51
C GLU A 130 -21.20 17.92 7.55
N ARG A 131 -20.93 17.34 6.37
CA ARG A 131 -20.41 15.98 6.21
C ARG A 131 -18.88 15.87 6.28
N TRP A 132 -18.14 16.96 6.55
CA TRP A 132 -16.67 16.96 6.58
C TRP A 132 -16.09 15.88 7.50
N TYR A 133 -16.73 15.66 8.65
CA TYR A 133 -16.26 14.72 9.66
C TYR A 133 -16.33 13.27 9.16
N SER A 134 -17.45 12.92 8.52
CA SER A 134 -17.64 11.60 7.92
C SER A 134 -16.69 11.39 6.74
N ALA A 135 -16.57 12.38 5.85
CA ALA A 135 -15.67 12.31 4.71
C ALA A 135 -14.19 12.16 5.13
N HIS A 136 -13.78 12.92 6.16
CA HIS A 136 -12.46 12.76 6.78
C HIS A 136 -12.27 11.34 7.34
N ALA A 137 -13.21 10.86 8.16
CA ALA A 137 -13.13 9.55 8.78
C ALA A 137 -13.06 8.41 7.75
N VAL A 138 -13.85 8.48 6.67
CA VAL A 138 -13.83 7.49 5.59
C VAL A 138 -12.47 7.50 4.87
N CYS A 139 -11.96 8.68 4.50
CA CYS A 139 -10.66 8.78 3.83
C CYS A 139 -9.53 8.23 4.72
N GLN A 140 -9.52 8.58 6.01
CA GLN A 140 -8.49 8.10 6.95
C GLN A 140 -8.59 6.59 7.17
N THR A 141 -9.80 6.06 7.38
CA THR A 141 -10.00 4.63 7.65
C THR A 141 -9.67 3.79 6.41
N ALA A 142 -10.13 4.20 5.23
CA ALA A 142 -9.81 3.51 3.98
C ALA A 142 -8.30 3.58 3.66
N GLY A 143 -7.69 4.76 3.82
CA GLY A 143 -6.24 4.93 3.61
C GLY A 143 -5.41 4.08 4.56
N TYR A 144 -5.81 4.00 5.84
CA TYR A 144 -5.17 3.16 6.84
C TYR A 144 -5.24 1.66 6.49
N ILE A 145 -6.44 1.15 6.16
CA ILE A 145 -6.64 -0.26 5.80
C ILE A 145 -5.84 -0.62 4.55
N MET A 146 -5.94 0.19 3.48
CA MET A 146 -5.21 -0.05 2.24
C MET A 146 -3.70 -0.10 2.46
N GLY A 147 -3.16 0.81 3.29
CA GLY A 147 -1.74 0.83 3.57
C GLY A 147 -1.25 -0.33 4.44
N ILE A 148 -2.06 -0.82 5.40
CA ILE A 148 -1.71 -2.05 6.14
C ILE A 148 -1.71 -3.28 5.22
N VAL A 149 -2.72 -3.40 4.36
CA VAL A 149 -2.78 -4.48 3.37
C VAL A 149 -1.58 -4.39 2.42
N GLY A 150 -1.26 -3.19 1.94
CA GLY A 150 -0.08 -2.91 1.14
C GLY A 150 1.21 -3.31 1.85
N TRP A 151 1.40 -2.88 3.11
CA TRP A 151 2.53 -3.25 3.94
C TRP A 151 2.68 -4.77 4.12
N GLY A 152 1.57 -5.49 4.35
CA GLY A 152 1.56 -6.96 4.42
C GLY A 152 2.09 -7.61 3.13
N PHE A 153 1.65 -7.14 1.95
CA PHE A 153 2.21 -7.59 0.67
C PHE A 153 3.69 -7.24 0.51
N GLY A 154 4.12 -6.10 1.07
CA GLY A 154 5.52 -5.69 1.13
C GLY A 154 6.38 -6.68 1.92
N ILE A 155 5.88 -7.18 3.05
CA ILE A 155 6.56 -8.22 3.84
C ILE A 155 6.61 -9.55 3.09
N SER A 156 5.51 -9.95 2.46
CA SER A 156 5.46 -11.18 1.67
C SER A 156 6.42 -11.15 0.48
N ALA A 157 6.54 -10.01 -0.20
CA ALA A 157 7.56 -9.77 -1.23
C ALA A 157 8.98 -9.65 -0.64
N ALA A 158 9.05 -9.17 0.61
CA ALA A 158 10.18 -9.15 1.53
C ALA A 158 10.92 -10.47 1.59
N ASN A 159 10.18 -11.58 1.72
CA ASN A 159 10.65 -12.88 2.22
C ASN A 159 11.86 -13.50 1.54
N SER A 160 12.19 -13.10 0.31
CA SER A 160 13.38 -13.53 -0.42
C SER A 160 14.64 -12.65 -0.23
N SER A 161 14.56 -11.55 0.53
CA SER A 161 15.67 -10.60 0.74
C SER A 161 16.48 -10.87 2.01
N GLU A 162 17.77 -10.49 1.99
CA GLU A 162 18.67 -10.58 3.15
C GLU A 162 18.12 -9.81 4.36
N ARG A 163 18.19 -10.45 5.54
CA ARG A 163 17.58 -9.92 6.77
C ARG A 163 18.11 -8.55 7.17
N SER A 164 19.41 -8.28 7.03
CA SER A 164 20.03 -7.00 7.41
C SER A 164 19.45 -5.83 6.60
N SER A 165 19.26 -6.01 5.29
CA SER A 165 18.68 -4.98 4.41
C SER A 165 17.19 -4.72 4.66
N ARG A 166 16.48 -5.65 5.30
CA ARG A 166 15.02 -5.60 5.48
C ARG A 166 14.58 -4.93 6.79
N LEU A 167 15.38 -5.06 7.85
CA LEU A 167 15.01 -4.61 9.19
C LEU A 167 14.64 -3.11 9.28
N PRO A 168 15.37 -2.17 8.65
CA PRO A 168 15.02 -0.75 8.70
C PRO A 168 13.64 -0.45 8.12
N PHE A 169 13.31 -1.04 6.95
CA PHE A 169 12.02 -0.87 6.29
C PHE A 169 10.85 -1.44 7.10
N LEU A 170 11.06 -2.57 7.75
CA LEU A 170 10.04 -3.14 8.65
C LEU A 170 9.84 -2.26 9.87
N ALA A 171 10.92 -1.76 10.48
CA ALA A 171 10.83 -0.88 11.65
C ALA A 171 10.11 0.43 11.33
N LEU A 172 10.40 1.04 10.18
CA LEU A 172 9.73 2.27 9.73
C LEU A 172 8.23 2.03 9.48
N GLY A 173 7.88 0.97 8.74
CA GLY A 173 6.49 0.61 8.48
C GLY A 173 5.70 0.28 9.75
N ILE A 174 6.29 -0.47 10.70
CA ILE A 174 5.67 -0.75 12.00
C ILE A 174 5.46 0.55 12.79
N THR A 175 6.44 1.44 12.78
CA THR A 175 6.34 2.74 13.46
C THR A 175 5.16 3.54 12.91
N ILE A 176 5.02 3.63 11.59
CA ILE A 176 3.88 4.31 10.93
C ILE A 176 2.56 3.66 11.33
N ILE A 177 2.46 2.33 11.28
CA ILE A 177 1.23 1.59 11.64
C ILE A 177 0.85 1.83 13.10
N VAL A 178 1.80 1.76 14.03
CA VAL A 178 1.55 2.01 15.46
C VAL A 178 1.04 3.44 15.66
N LEU A 179 1.75 4.44 15.13
CA LEU A 179 1.34 5.84 15.28
C LEU A 179 -0.03 6.10 14.63
N ALA A 180 -0.29 5.55 13.44
CA ALA A 180 -1.57 5.67 12.75
C ALA A 180 -2.71 4.96 13.50
N THR A 181 -2.43 3.82 14.14
CA THR A 181 -3.40 3.13 15.01
C THR A 181 -3.78 4.01 16.18
N ILE A 182 -2.81 4.58 16.89
CA ILE A 182 -3.06 5.47 18.02
C ILE A 182 -3.85 6.70 17.55
N GLN A 183 -3.51 7.25 16.39
CA GLN A 183 -4.20 8.38 15.77
C GLN A 183 -5.68 8.06 15.44
N LEU A 184 -5.96 6.86 14.94
CA LEU A 184 -7.30 6.39 14.61
C LEU A 184 -8.12 6.10 15.87
N LEU A 185 -7.51 5.47 16.89
CA LEU A 185 -8.12 5.20 18.19
C LEU A 185 -8.34 6.47 19.03
N ALA A 186 -7.63 7.57 18.73
CA ALA A 186 -7.84 8.85 19.40
C ALA A 186 -9.30 9.33 19.30
N ILE A 187 -10.04 8.93 18.27
CA ILE A 187 -11.47 9.24 18.11
C ILE A 187 -12.34 8.65 19.23
N CYS A 188 -11.91 7.54 19.83
CA CYS A 188 -12.64 6.85 20.89
C CYS A 188 -12.53 7.54 22.24
N VAL A 189 -11.43 8.26 22.44
CA VAL A 189 -11.20 9.08 23.65
C VAL A 189 -11.52 10.56 23.40
N GLN A 190 -12.22 10.86 22.31
CA GLN A 190 -12.55 12.23 21.90
C GLN A 190 -13.42 12.94 22.98
N PRO A 191 -12.91 13.98 23.66
CA PRO A 191 -13.66 14.68 24.69
C PRO A 191 -14.83 15.50 24.13
N LYS A 192 -15.85 15.77 24.96
CA LYS A 192 -16.93 16.72 24.63
C LYS A 192 -16.35 18.11 24.35
N LYS A 193 -16.99 18.86 23.43
CA LYS A 193 -16.53 20.20 23.00
C LYS A 193 -16.38 21.18 24.18
N GLU A 194 -17.24 21.06 25.18
CA GLU A 194 -17.30 21.87 26.40
C GLU A 194 -16.12 21.63 27.37
N SER A 195 -15.34 20.55 27.18
CA SER A 195 -14.27 20.18 28.13
C SER A 195 -12.96 20.92 27.85
N GLY A 196 -12.25 21.36 28.89
CA GLY A 196 -10.90 21.93 28.76
C GLY A 196 -9.86 20.95 28.17
N TRP A 197 -10.16 19.64 28.18
CA TRP A 197 -9.35 18.59 27.57
C TRP A 197 -9.48 18.53 26.04
N ARG A 198 -10.56 19.08 25.47
CA ARG A 198 -10.82 19.09 24.01
C ARG A 198 -9.66 19.72 23.24
N ARG A 199 -9.17 20.87 23.70
CA ARG A 199 -8.08 21.61 23.04
C ARG A 199 -6.77 20.82 23.01
N ARG A 200 -6.45 20.10 24.09
CA ARG A 200 -5.26 19.24 24.17
C ARG A 200 -5.36 18.05 23.23
N TRP A 201 -6.53 17.41 23.19
CA TRP A 201 -6.82 16.33 22.25
C TRP A 201 -6.70 16.80 20.79
N GLU A 202 -7.24 17.98 20.45
CA GLU A 202 -7.15 18.53 19.09
C GLU A 202 -5.70 18.84 18.71
N MET A 203 -4.91 19.46 19.61
CA MET A 203 -3.49 19.73 19.36
C MET A 203 -2.71 18.43 19.14
N TYR A 204 -2.87 17.45 20.03
CA TYR A 204 -2.26 16.13 19.91
C TYR A 204 -2.62 15.49 18.56
N HIS A 205 -3.91 15.41 18.24
CA HIS A 205 -4.38 14.78 17.01
C HIS A 205 -3.85 15.50 15.77
N HIS A 206 -3.78 16.83 15.78
CA HIS A 206 -3.22 17.57 14.65
C HIS A 206 -1.71 17.36 14.49
N VAL A 207 -0.93 17.53 15.55
CA VAL A 207 0.54 17.42 15.49
C VAL A 207 0.94 16.00 15.10
N MET A 208 0.38 14.99 15.77
CA MET A 208 0.65 13.58 15.48
C MET A 208 0.28 13.24 14.03
N GLY A 209 -0.88 13.71 13.54
CA GLY A 209 -1.30 13.51 12.16
C GLY A 209 -0.31 14.06 11.12
N TYR A 210 0.28 15.24 11.36
CA TYR A 210 1.30 15.80 10.46
C TYR A 210 2.63 15.03 10.52
N VAL A 211 3.03 14.57 11.72
CA VAL A 211 4.24 13.73 11.88
C VAL A 211 4.08 12.43 11.10
N ILE A 212 2.95 11.73 11.25
CA ILE A 212 2.64 10.50 10.52
C ILE A 212 2.66 10.75 9.01
N MET A 213 2.07 11.85 8.53
CA MET A 213 2.07 12.18 7.11
C MET A 213 3.48 12.40 6.56
N GLY A 214 4.36 13.07 7.32
CA GLY A 214 5.76 13.23 6.93
C GLY A 214 6.50 11.89 6.84
N LEU A 215 6.29 11.01 7.82
CA LEU A 215 6.88 9.65 7.81
C LEU A 215 6.39 8.83 6.61
N ILE A 216 5.09 8.88 6.29
CA ILE A 216 4.50 8.19 5.14
C ILE A 216 5.12 8.66 3.81
N ILE A 217 5.28 9.98 3.62
CA ILE A 217 5.88 10.51 2.38
C ILE A 217 7.32 10.01 2.25
N GLY A 218 8.09 10.08 3.35
CA GLY A 218 9.46 9.56 3.39
C GLY A 218 9.52 8.07 3.06
N ASP A 219 8.69 7.26 3.71
CA ASP A 219 8.59 5.80 3.52
C ASP A 219 8.28 5.42 2.07
N ILE A 220 7.34 6.13 1.42
CA ILE A 220 7.02 5.86 0.00
C ILE A 220 8.20 6.18 -0.91
N PHE A 221 8.90 7.32 -0.70
CA PHE A 221 10.08 7.66 -1.50
C PHE A 221 11.23 6.66 -1.27
N GLU A 222 11.47 6.28 -0.03
CA GLU A 222 12.50 5.31 0.33
C GLU A 222 12.19 3.93 -0.25
N GLY A 223 10.93 3.51 -0.20
CA GLY A 223 10.45 2.27 -0.81
C GLY A 223 10.60 2.24 -2.33
N ILE A 224 10.26 3.33 -3.02
CA ILE A 224 10.44 3.46 -4.48
C ILE A 224 11.92 3.34 -4.86
N ASN A 225 12.80 4.04 -4.14
CA ASN A 225 14.24 4.05 -4.41
C ASN A 225 14.89 2.69 -4.13
N THR A 226 14.51 2.02 -3.04
CA THR A 226 15.14 0.77 -2.61
C THR A 226 14.66 -0.43 -3.42
N GLN A 227 13.38 -0.49 -3.77
CA GLN A 227 12.82 -1.59 -4.55
C GLN A 227 13.19 -1.50 -6.06
N ARG A 228 14.00 -0.50 -6.45
CA ARG A 228 14.42 -0.23 -7.84
C ARG A 228 13.24 -0.22 -8.81
N HIS A 229 12.12 0.36 -8.39
CA HIS A 229 10.99 0.56 -9.28
C HIS A 229 11.43 1.44 -10.46
N PRO A 230 10.84 1.27 -11.66
CA PRO A 230 11.15 2.15 -12.78
C PRO A 230 10.88 3.62 -12.41
N GLU A 231 11.68 4.55 -12.93
CA GLU A 231 11.63 5.98 -12.55
C GLU A 231 10.22 6.59 -12.65
N LYS A 232 9.37 6.07 -13.54
CA LYS A 232 7.96 6.44 -13.67
C LYS A 232 7.17 6.37 -12.36
N TRP A 233 7.52 5.48 -11.42
CA TRP A 233 6.86 5.38 -10.11
C TRP A 233 7.16 6.60 -9.25
N ARG A 234 8.43 7.01 -9.22
CA ARG A 234 8.87 8.22 -8.51
C ARG A 234 8.18 9.45 -9.09
N TRP A 235 8.21 9.62 -10.42
CA TRP A 235 7.59 10.77 -11.07
C TRP A 235 6.06 10.79 -10.94
N THR A 236 5.40 9.62 -11.02
CA THR A 236 3.97 9.50 -10.73
C THR A 236 3.65 9.97 -9.32
N TYR A 237 4.39 9.50 -8.32
CA TYR A 237 4.14 9.91 -6.93
C TYR A 237 4.46 11.39 -6.68
N VAL A 238 5.54 11.92 -7.26
CA VAL A 238 5.84 13.36 -7.24
C VAL A 238 4.70 14.16 -7.86
N GLY A 239 4.13 13.70 -8.99
CA GLY A 239 2.96 14.32 -9.61
C GLY A 239 1.75 14.36 -8.69
N ILE A 240 1.44 13.25 -8.01
CA ILE A 240 0.33 13.17 -7.03
C ILE A 240 0.54 14.15 -5.88
N VAL A 241 1.72 14.13 -5.24
CA VAL A 241 2.04 15.02 -4.11
C VAL A 241 2.00 16.49 -4.56
N SER A 242 2.55 16.79 -5.73
CA SER A 242 2.55 18.16 -6.29
C SER A 242 1.13 18.63 -6.58
N PHE A 243 0.29 17.78 -7.15
CA PHE A 243 -1.13 18.10 -7.38
C PHE A 243 -1.87 18.38 -6.08
N LEU A 244 -1.72 17.50 -5.07
CA LEU A 244 -2.34 17.71 -3.75
C LEU A 244 -1.84 19.00 -3.09
N ALA A 245 -0.55 19.31 -3.21
CA ALA A 245 0.04 20.54 -2.70
C ALA A 245 -0.52 21.79 -3.42
N LEU A 246 -0.70 21.74 -4.74
CA LEU A 246 -1.32 22.83 -5.51
C LEU A 246 -2.78 23.05 -5.10
N VAL A 247 -3.57 21.98 -4.95
CA VAL A 247 -4.96 22.08 -4.47
C VAL A 247 -4.98 22.66 -3.04
N ALA A 248 -4.09 22.20 -2.16
CA ALA A 248 -3.99 22.74 -0.81
C ALA A 248 -3.59 24.24 -0.81
N ALA A 249 -2.66 24.66 -1.68
CA ALA A 249 -2.27 26.05 -1.83
C ALA A 249 -3.43 26.92 -2.32
N ALA A 250 -4.18 26.45 -3.34
CA ALA A 250 -5.35 27.14 -3.86
C ALA A 250 -6.44 27.32 -2.78
N LEU A 251 -6.72 26.26 -2.00
CA LEU A 251 -7.69 26.31 -0.89
C LEU A 251 -7.23 27.24 0.23
N GLU A 252 -5.92 27.27 0.55
CA GLU A 252 -5.37 28.19 1.54
C GLU A 252 -5.45 29.64 1.05
N ILE A 253 -5.16 29.93 -0.22
CA ILE A 253 -5.32 31.27 -0.81
C ILE A 253 -6.79 31.70 -0.73
N HIS A 254 -7.73 30.84 -1.15
CA HIS A 254 -9.16 31.11 -1.07
C HIS A 254 -9.60 31.40 0.38
N LYS A 255 -9.12 30.61 1.35
CA LYS A 255 -9.34 30.83 2.77
C LYS A 255 -8.86 32.20 3.22
N ARG A 256 -7.65 32.61 2.83
CA ARG A 256 -7.06 33.91 3.22
C ARG A 256 -7.84 35.07 2.63
N ILE A 257 -8.26 34.98 1.36
CA ILE A 257 -9.07 36.02 0.69
C ILE A 257 -10.41 36.19 1.42
N LYS A 258 -11.15 35.09 1.62
CA LYS A 258 -12.46 35.13 2.30
C LYS A 258 -12.34 35.68 3.72
N LEU A 259 -11.27 35.33 4.44
CA LEU A 259 -11.03 35.84 5.80
C LEU A 259 -10.75 37.35 5.80
N LYS A 260 -9.99 37.86 4.82
CA LYS A 260 -9.74 39.30 4.68
C LYS A 260 -11.05 40.05 4.41
N LEU A 261 -11.89 39.56 3.49
CA LEU A 261 -13.19 40.15 3.17
C LEU A 261 -14.12 40.18 4.40
N PHE A 262 -14.20 39.06 5.13
CA PHE A 262 -15.00 38.99 6.35
C PHE A 262 -14.54 40.00 7.42
N LYS A 263 -13.22 40.13 7.63
CA LYS A 263 -12.66 41.11 8.56
C LYS A 263 -12.93 42.55 8.12
N GLN A 264 -12.91 42.84 6.81
CA GLN A 264 -13.25 44.16 6.28
C GLN A 264 -14.72 44.50 6.50
N ALA A 265 -15.63 43.55 6.24
CA ALA A 265 -17.06 43.74 6.49
C ALA A 265 -17.37 44.00 7.97
N MET A 266 -16.73 43.26 8.88
CA MET A 266 -16.87 43.47 10.33
C MET A 266 -16.38 44.86 10.78
N LYS A 267 -15.26 45.33 10.23
CA LYS A 267 -14.74 46.68 10.51
C LYS A 267 -15.66 47.78 10.00
N LEU A 268 -16.17 47.65 8.77
CA LEU A 268 -17.13 48.59 8.20
C LEU A 268 -18.42 48.65 9.04
N ASN A 269 -18.93 47.49 9.47
CA ASN A 269 -20.12 47.41 10.32
C ASN A 269 -19.91 48.08 11.69
N ALA A 270 -18.76 47.86 12.33
CA ALA A 270 -18.44 48.48 13.60
C ALA A 270 -18.37 50.02 13.50
N ASN A 271 -17.79 50.56 12.41
CA ASN A 271 -17.69 52.00 12.19
C ASN A 271 -19.05 52.67 11.93
N MET A 272 -20.03 51.96 11.36
CA MET A 272 -21.40 52.49 11.18
C MET A 272 -22.18 52.63 12.49
N HIS A 273 -21.82 51.85 13.52
CA HIS A 273 -22.53 51.83 14.80
C HIS A 273 -21.81 52.60 15.91
N SER A 274 -20.64 53.18 15.63
CA SER A 274 -20.00 54.12 16.54
C SER A 274 -20.61 55.52 16.36
N PRO A 275 -21.23 56.13 17.40
CA PRO A 275 -21.76 57.48 17.28
C PRO A 275 -20.64 58.45 16.92
N THR A 276 -20.85 59.23 15.85
CA THR A 276 -20.03 60.39 15.52
C THR A 276 -20.08 61.33 16.72
N THR A 277 -18.94 61.49 17.40
CA THR A 277 -18.73 62.48 18.46
C THR A 277 -18.23 63.77 17.85
#